data_AF-A0A9D7PZQ0-F1
#
_entry.id   AF-A0A9D7PZQ0-F1
#
_cell.length_a   1.000
_cell.length_b   1.000
_cell.length_c   1.000
_cell.angle_alpha   90.00
_cell.angle_beta   90.00
_cell.angle_gamma   90.00
#
_symmetry.space_group_name_H-M   'P 1'
#
loop_
_entity.id
_entity.type
_entity.pdbx_description
1 polymer ?
#
loop_
_entity_poly.entity_id
_entity_poly.type
_entity_poly.pdbx_seq_one_letter_code
_entity_poly.pdbx_strand_id
1 'polypeptide(L)'
;MGLEYYSKLKNLGYLYLSFAHLADRQLSGSETEEIKKILLVRSGQEDRVEIESLMEDVTSWYNRSAIDRIQVIYSIAAKLNMELETEDEKRSILDDLLRVAKADQDVSENEVNFIRSLAEAWNLEFNY
;
A
#
# COMPACT_ATOMS: atom_id res chain seq x y z
N MET A 1 -20.97 10.86 6.76
CA MET A 1 -20.39 9.71 7.47
C MET A 1 -18.89 9.91 7.37
N GLY A 2 -18.27 10.39 8.46
CA GLY A 2 -16.93 10.96 8.43
C GLY A 2 -15.87 9.88 8.19
N LEU A 3 -14.92 10.16 7.29
CA LEU A 3 -13.70 9.39 7.15
C LEU A 3 -12.90 9.55 8.45
N GLU A 4 -13.06 8.62 9.39
CA GLU A 4 -12.20 8.57 10.57
C GLU A 4 -10.75 8.46 10.14
N TYR A 5 -9.93 9.32 10.71
CA TYR A 5 -8.54 9.52 10.39
C TYR A 5 -7.72 8.27 10.71
N TYR A 6 -7.37 7.50 9.69
CA TYR A 6 -6.41 6.41 9.84
C TYR A 6 -4.99 6.96 10.05
N SER A 7 -4.27 6.36 11.00
CA SER A 7 -2.83 6.61 11.23
C SER A 7 -2.03 6.34 9.96
N LYS A 8 -0.84 6.96 9.81
CA LYS A 8 0.06 6.78 8.65
C LYS A 8 0.26 5.30 8.31
N LEU A 9 0.46 4.47 9.33
CA LEU A 9 0.62 3.01 9.17
C LEU A 9 -0.61 2.33 8.57
N LYS A 10 -1.81 2.73 9.00
CA LYS A 10 -3.06 2.19 8.45
C LYS A 10 -3.31 2.65 7.02
N ASN A 11 -2.98 3.90 6.67
CA ASN A 11 -3.01 4.39 5.29
C ASN A 11 -2.04 3.60 4.39
N LEU A 12 -0.84 3.28 4.88
CA LEU A 12 0.11 2.41 4.17
C LEU A 12 -0.43 0.99 3.99
N GLY A 13 -1.04 0.42 5.04
CA GLY A 13 -1.69 -0.90 4.94
C GLY A 13 -2.76 -0.94 3.84
N TYR A 14 -3.62 0.07 3.79
CA TYR A 14 -4.60 0.21 2.72
C TYR A 14 -3.97 0.31 1.33
N LEU A 15 -2.92 1.13 1.18
CA LEU A 15 -2.22 1.29 -0.10
C LEU A 15 -1.59 -0.03 -0.56
N TYR A 16 -0.88 -0.73 0.33
CA TYR A 16 -0.14 -1.95 0.00
C TYR A 16 -1.06 -3.13 -0.32
N LEU A 17 -2.11 -3.35 0.47
CA LEU A 17 -3.09 -4.41 0.18
C LEU A 17 -3.89 -4.12 -1.10
N SER A 18 -4.18 -2.84 -1.34
CA SER A 18 -4.86 -2.45 -2.58
C SER A 18 -3.99 -2.64 -3.80
N PHE A 19 -2.68 -2.38 -3.69
CA PHE A 19 -1.71 -2.62 -4.74
C PHE A 19 -1.64 -4.10 -5.11
N ALA A 20 -1.35 -4.97 -4.13
CA ALA A 20 -1.26 -6.41 -4.34
C ALA A 20 -2.53 -6.96 -5.00
N HIS A 21 -3.72 -6.55 -4.54
CA HIS A 21 -4.95 -7.04 -5.15
C HIS A 21 -5.28 -6.39 -6.52
N LEU A 22 -4.91 -5.14 -6.81
CA LEU A 22 -5.24 -4.51 -8.10
C LEU A 22 -4.40 -5.06 -9.26
N ALA A 23 -3.20 -5.55 -8.96
CA ALA A 23 -2.25 -6.12 -9.91
C ALA A 23 -2.82 -7.31 -10.69
N ASP A 24 -3.30 -8.31 -9.95
CA ASP A 24 -3.63 -9.65 -10.45
C ASP A 24 -5.03 -10.16 -10.00
N ARG A 25 -5.74 -9.35 -9.21
CA ARG A 25 -7.04 -9.67 -8.58
C ARG A 25 -6.98 -10.80 -7.54
N GLN A 26 -5.80 -11.19 -7.06
CA GLN A 26 -5.63 -12.17 -5.99
C GLN A 26 -4.53 -11.72 -5.02
N LEU A 27 -4.86 -11.60 -3.74
CA LEU A 27 -3.81 -11.46 -2.73
C LEU A 27 -3.11 -12.81 -2.53
N SER A 28 -1.85 -12.89 -2.91
CA SER A 28 -1.07 -14.09 -2.63
C SER A 28 -0.65 -14.16 -1.16
N GLY A 29 -0.35 -15.37 -0.68
CA GLY A 29 0.18 -15.55 0.67
C GLY A 29 1.55 -14.88 0.85
N SER A 30 2.38 -14.90 -0.19
CA SER A 30 3.74 -14.34 -0.18
C SER A 30 3.73 -12.81 -0.17
N GLU A 31 2.86 -12.17 -0.97
CA GLU A 31 2.66 -10.73 -0.94
C GLU A 31 2.09 -10.27 0.41
N THR A 32 1.10 -10.99 0.94
CA THR A 32 0.49 -10.68 2.24
C THR A 32 1.54 -10.72 3.36
N GLU A 33 2.40 -11.73 3.36
CA GLU A 33 3.49 -11.84 4.33
C GLU A 33 4.57 -10.77 4.13
N GLU A 34 4.86 -10.35 2.90
CA GLU A 34 5.80 -9.24 2.65
C GLU A 34 5.22 -7.90 3.12
N ILE A 35 3.94 -7.64 2.89
CA ILE A 35 3.24 -6.45 3.40
C ILE A 35 3.31 -6.40 4.93
N LYS A 36 3.05 -7.51 5.62
CA LYS A 36 3.16 -7.60 7.09
C LYS A 36 4.56 -7.25 7.57
N LYS A 37 5.61 -7.79 6.93
CA LYS A 37 7.01 -7.48 7.29
C LYS A 37 7.31 -6.00 7.11
N ILE A 38 6.89 -5.41 5.99
CA ILE A 38 7.10 -4.00 5.70
C ILE A 38 6.41 -3.13 6.77
N LEU A 39 5.14 -3.40 7.07
CA LEU A 39 4.40 -2.64 8.08
C LEU A 39 5.01 -2.79 9.48
N LEU A 40 5.48 -3.99 9.83
CA LEU A 40 6.18 -4.23 11.10
C LEU A 40 7.50 -3.44 11.19
N VAL A 41 8.29 -3.38 10.10
CA VAL A 41 9.51 -2.56 10.08
C VAL A 41 9.16 -1.08 10.22
N ARG A 42 8.13 -0.61 9.51
CA ARG A 42 7.69 0.80 9.56
C ARG A 42 7.06 1.21 10.89
N SER A 43 6.51 0.27 11.66
CA SER A 43 6.00 0.53 13.01
C SER A 43 7.10 0.56 14.08
N GLY A 44 8.38 0.38 13.71
CA GLY A 44 9.46 0.27 14.68
C GLY A 44 9.55 -1.10 15.35
N GLN A 45 8.87 -2.12 14.80
CA GLN A 45 8.80 -3.50 15.31
C GLN A 45 8.10 -3.67 16.66
N GLU A 46 7.39 -2.64 17.15
CA GLU A 46 6.91 -2.62 18.54
C GLU A 46 5.65 -3.46 18.78
N ASP A 47 4.80 -3.70 17.78
CA ASP A 47 3.53 -4.42 18.00
C ASP A 47 3.07 -5.29 16.81
N ARG A 48 3.35 -6.60 16.89
CA ARG A 48 2.88 -7.58 15.90
C ARG A 48 1.36 -7.81 15.95
N VAL A 49 0.74 -7.67 17.12
CA VAL A 49 -0.70 -7.90 17.30
C VAL A 49 -1.48 -6.78 16.62
N GLU A 50 -0.98 -5.54 16.74
CA GLU A 50 -1.54 -4.40 16.02
C GLU A 50 -1.43 -4.55 14.50
N ILE A 51 -0.30 -5.08 13.99
CA ILE A 51 -0.16 -5.35 12.55
C ILE A 51 -1.15 -6.40 12.06
N GLU A 52 -1.35 -7.51 12.78
CA GLU A 52 -2.33 -8.53 12.38
C GLU A 52 -3.76 -7.95 12.39
N SER A 53 -4.13 -7.22 13.45
CA SER A 53 -5.42 -6.53 13.53
C SER A 53 -5.62 -5.53 12.37
N LEU A 54 -4.57 -4.76 12.03
CA LEU A 54 -4.58 -3.85 10.90
C LEU A 54 -4.79 -4.58 9.57
N MET A 55 -4.12 -5.72 9.37
CA MET A 55 -4.26 -6.52 8.15
C MET A 55 -5.67 -7.08 8.01
N GLU A 56 -6.27 -7.56 9.10
CA GLU A 56 -7.67 -8.01 9.12
C GLU A 56 -8.63 -6.87 8.77
N ASP A 57 -8.45 -5.69 9.38
CA ASP A 57 -9.23 -4.49 9.13
C ASP A 57 -9.20 -4.07 7.65
N VAL A 58 -8.00 -3.98 7.08
CA VAL A 58 -7.81 -3.53 5.71
C VAL A 58 -8.35 -4.57 4.72
N THR A 59 -8.11 -5.86 4.97
CA THR A 59 -8.65 -6.95 4.13
C THR A 59 -10.18 -6.98 4.16
N SER A 60 -10.77 -6.82 5.36
CA SER A 60 -12.22 -6.75 5.55
C SER A 60 -12.81 -5.55 4.81
N TRP A 61 -12.19 -4.37 4.93
CA TRP A 61 -12.60 -3.18 4.19
C TRP A 61 -12.54 -3.41 2.69
N TYR A 62 -11.42 -3.94 2.21
CA TYR A 62 -11.19 -4.15 0.78
C TYR A 62 -12.29 -5.06 0.20
N ASN A 63 -12.70 -6.11 0.90
CA ASN A 63 -13.71 -7.06 0.42
C ASN A 63 -15.15 -6.50 0.30
N ARG A 64 -15.46 -5.28 0.76
CA ARG A 64 -16.86 -4.78 0.85
C ARG A 64 -17.49 -4.25 -0.45
N SER A 65 -16.73 -3.66 -1.37
CA SER A 65 -17.27 -3.14 -2.67
C SER A 65 -16.12 -2.74 -3.60
N ALA A 66 -16.20 -2.99 -4.90
CA ALA A 66 -15.14 -2.70 -5.88
C ALA A 66 -15.13 -1.25 -6.41
N ILE A 67 -16.31 -0.62 -6.52
CA ILE A 67 -16.46 0.73 -7.11
C ILE A 67 -15.87 1.79 -6.19
N ASP A 68 -15.96 1.60 -4.88
CA ASP A 68 -15.46 2.55 -3.88
C ASP A 68 -13.93 2.46 -3.69
N ARG A 69 -13.29 1.37 -4.12
CA ARG A 69 -11.87 1.09 -3.81
C ARG A 69 -10.93 2.07 -4.48
N ILE A 70 -11.08 2.26 -5.79
CA ILE A 70 -10.17 3.10 -6.59
C ILE A 70 -10.20 4.55 -6.07
N GLN A 71 -11.38 5.09 -5.80
CA GLN A 71 -11.51 6.45 -5.25
C GLN A 71 -10.88 6.59 -3.87
N VAL A 72 -11.04 5.56 -3.01
CA VAL A 72 -10.43 5.58 -1.68
C VAL A 72 -8.91 5.46 -1.76
N ILE A 73 -8.37 4.63 -2.66
CA ILE A 73 -6.92 4.50 -2.88
C ILE A 73 -6.33 5.84 -3.34
N TYR A 74 -6.94 6.51 -4.31
CA TYR A 74 -6.50 7.84 -4.72
C TYR A 74 -6.55 8.85 -3.58
N SER A 75 -7.59 8.80 -2.75
CA SER A 75 -7.72 9.66 -1.56
C SER A 75 -6.62 9.39 -0.55
N ILE A 76 -6.27 8.12 -0.34
CA ILE A 76 -5.18 7.69 0.55
C ILE A 76 -3.82 8.12 -0.02
N ALA A 77 -3.58 7.92 -1.32
CA ALA A 77 -2.36 8.34 -1.98
C ALA A 77 -2.16 9.86 -1.90
N ALA A 78 -3.22 10.65 -2.11
CA ALA A 78 -3.18 12.10 -1.95
C ALA A 78 -2.90 12.52 -0.51
N LYS A 79 -3.51 11.85 0.47
CA LYS A 79 -3.26 12.11 1.89
C LYS A 79 -1.83 11.77 2.29
N LEU A 80 -1.32 10.60 1.90
CA LEU A 80 0.07 10.22 2.12
C LEU A 80 1.03 11.22 1.48
N ASN A 81 0.74 11.74 0.29
CA ASN A 81 1.55 12.77 -0.35
C ASN A 81 1.71 14.04 0.52
N MET A 82 0.67 14.40 1.27
CA MET A 82 0.65 15.54 2.19
C MET A 82 1.31 15.23 3.54
N GLU A 83 1.23 13.99 4.02
CA GLU A 83 1.82 13.54 5.30
C GLU A 83 3.31 13.20 5.20
N LEU A 84 3.81 12.85 4.00
CA LEU A 84 5.20 12.50 3.77
C LEU A 84 5.99 13.76 3.43
N GLU A 85 6.88 14.15 4.34
CA GLU A 85 7.57 15.45 4.30
C GLU A 85 8.70 15.47 3.29
N THR A 86 9.28 14.31 2.97
CA THR A 86 10.47 14.21 2.12
C THR A 86 10.24 13.33 0.89
N GLU A 87 10.97 13.61 -0.19
CA GLU A 87 10.99 12.74 -1.35
C GLU A 87 11.54 11.35 -1.01
N ASP A 88 12.53 11.26 -0.11
CA ASP A 88 13.12 9.98 0.32
C ASP A 88 12.09 9.08 1.01
N GLU A 89 11.23 9.63 1.86
CA GLU A 89 10.14 8.87 2.47
C GLU A 89 9.18 8.31 1.41
N LYS A 90 8.78 9.15 0.45
CA LYS A 90 7.90 8.75 -0.66
C LYS A 90 8.55 7.69 -1.53
N ARG A 91 9.83 7.85 -1.89
CA ARG A 91 10.60 6.85 -2.64
C ARG A 91 10.69 5.53 -1.90
N SER A 92 10.91 5.53 -0.59
CA SER A 92 10.91 4.29 0.21
C SER A 92 9.58 3.53 0.14
N ILE A 93 8.45 4.24 -0.05
CA ILE A 93 7.13 3.61 -0.19
C ILE A 93 6.96 3.02 -1.59
N LEU A 94 7.50 3.66 -2.64
CA LEU A 94 7.55 3.07 -3.97
C LEU A 94 8.44 1.81 -4.00
N ASP A 95 9.56 1.84 -3.28
CA ASP A 95 10.45 0.69 -3.13
C ASP A 95 9.76 -0.47 -2.41
N ASP A 96 8.97 -0.18 -1.37
CA ASP A 96 8.16 -1.19 -0.68
C ASP A 96 7.14 -1.84 -1.62
N LEU A 97 6.41 -1.04 -2.40
CA LEU A 97 5.45 -1.57 -3.38
C LEU A 97 6.15 -2.48 -4.39
N LEU A 98 7.32 -2.08 -4.86
CA LEU A 98 8.10 -2.91 -5.76
C LEU A 98 8.58 -4.21 -5.10
N ARG A 99 8.87 -4.15 -3.80
CA ARG A 99 9.28 -5.30 -3.00
C ARG A 99 8.13 -6.29 -2.80
N VAL A 100 6.91 -5.77 -2.57
CA VAL A 100 5.67 -6.57 -2.54
C VAL A 100 5.47 -7.26 -3.89
N ALA A 101 5.55 -6.52 -5.00
CA ALA A 101 5.38 -7.07 -6.35
C ALA A 101 6.36 -8.21 -6.65
N LYS A 102 7.60 -8.09 -6.15
CA LYS A 102 8.65 -9.09 -6.34
C LYS A 102 8.49 -10.33 -5.44
N ALA A 103 7.56 -10.33 -4.49
CA ALA A 103 7.36 -11.46 -3.58
C ALA A 103 6.98 -12.74 -4.34
N ASP A 104 6.27 -12.60 -5.47
CA ASP A 104 5.75 -13.71 -6.27
C ASP A 104 6.56 -14.00 -7.55
N GLN A 105 7.80 -13.51 -7.62
CA GLN A 105 8.79 -13.72 -8.70
C GLN A 105 8.44 -13.11 -10.07
N ASP A 106 7.19 -12.81 -10.38
CA ASP A 106 6.78 -12.14 -11.62
C ASP A 106 6.10 -10.79 -11.33
N VAL A 107 6.79 -9.70 -11.65
CA VAL A 107 6.21 -8.35 -11.62
C VAL A 107 5.49 -8.09 -12.94
N SER A 108 4.18 -7.90 -12.87
CA SER A 108 3.30 -7.62 -13.99
C SER A 108 3.39 -6.16 -14.47
N GLU A 109 3.00 -5.93 -15.72
CA GLU A 109 2.90 -4.57 -16.27
C GLU A 109 1.89 -3.69 -15.48
N ASN A 110 0.83 -4.29 -14.93
CA ASN A 110 -0.17 -3.58 -14.13
C ASN A 110 0.43 -3.03 -12.83
N GLU A 111 1.29 -3.79 -12.18
CA GLU A 111 1.99 -3.36 -10.96
C GLU A 111 2.93 -2.19 -11.25
N VAL A 112 3.73 -2.32 -12.32
CA VAL A 112 4.63 -1.25 -12.74
C VAL A 112 3.85 0.01 -13.09
N ASN A 113 2.72 -0.12 -13.80
CA ASN A 113 1.87 1.01 -14.16
C ASN A 113 1.22 1.66 -12.93
N PHE A 114 0.83 0.87 -11.92
CA PHE A 114 0.33 1.41 -10.65
C PHE A 114 1.41 2.21 -9.93
N ILE A 115 2.61 1.64 -9.75
CA ILE A 115 3.72 2.31 -9.06
C ILE A 115 4.12 3.59 -9.80
N ARG A 116 4.16 3.55 -11.14
CA ARG A 116 4.41 4.74 -11.97
C ARG A 116 3.35 5.81 -11.77
N SER A 117 2.07 5.44 -11.78
CA SER A 117 0.96 6.39 -11.57
C SER A 117 1.02 7.04 -10.18
N LEU A 118 1.41 6.26 -9.15
CA LEU A 118 1.60 6.78 -7.81
C LEU A 118 2.80 7.74 -7.73
N ALA A 119 3.92 7.39 -8.36
CA ALA A 119 5.09 8.25 -8.45
C ALA A 119 4.77 9.59 -9.13
N GLU A 120 4.04 9.55 -10.26
CA GLU A 120 3.55 10.75 -10.96
C GLU A 120 2.66 11.60 -10.05
N ALA A 121 1.72 10.99 -9.31
CA ALA A 121 0.85 11.69 -8.37
C ALA A 121 1.64 12.35 -7.21
N TRP A 122 2.83 11.85 -6.92
CA TRP A 122 3.75 12.38 -5.91
C TRP A 122 4.84 13.29 -6.49
N ASN A 123 4.79 13.59 -7.79
CA ASN A 123 5.81 14.33 -8.54
C ASN A 123 7.22 13.73 -8.43
N LEU A 124 7.31 12.39 -8.45
CA LEU A 124 8.56 11.66 -8.42
C LEU A 124 8.85 10.98 -9.76
N GLU A 125 10.13 10.94 -10.12
CA GLU A 125 10.60 10.07 -11.20
C GLU A 125 10.68 8.61 -10.72
N PHE A 126 10.09 7.70 -11.51
CA PHE A 126 10.13 6.26 -11.31
C PHE A 126 10.59 5.55 -12.59
N ASN A 127 11.73 4.86 -12.50
CA ASN A 127 12.31 4.07 -13.59
C ASN A 127 12.40 2.61 -13.14
N TYR A 128 11.73 1.70 -13.87
CA TYR A 128 11.69 0.26 -13.61
C TYR A 128 12.11 -0.51 -14.87
#